data_AF-A0A143HH69-F1
#
_entry.id   AF-A0A143HH69-F1
#
_cell.length_a   1.000
_cell.length_b   1.000
_cell.length_c   1.000
_cell.angle_alpha   90.00
_cell.angle_beta   90.00
_cell.angle_gamma   90.00
#
_symmetry.space_group_name_H-M   'P 1'
#
loop_
_entity.id
_entity.type
_entity.pdbx_description
1 polymer ?
#
loop_
_entity_poly.entity_id
_entity_poly.type
_entity_poly.pdbx_seq_one_letter_code
_entity_poly.pdbx_strand_id
1 'polypeptide(L)' 'MADLLGIDARTYINKENGLSQFKMNEMFMICKTFKRSLDEIFLPQNFMNHEVEEGGNATTSEG' A
#
# COMPACT_ATOMS: atom_id res chain seq x y z
N MET A 1 16.39 -5.56 -1.85
CA MET A 1 15.35 -5.36 -0.82
C MET A 1 14.77 -6.68 -0.33
N ALA A 2 14.44 -7.61 -1.24
CA ALA A 2 14.06 -8.98 -0.88
C ALA A 2 15.04 -9.66 0.10
N ASP A 3 16.36 -9.57 -0.17
CA ASP A 3 17.40 -10.11 0.72
C ASP A 3 17.41 -9.48 2.12
N LEU A 4 17.22 -8.15 2.20
CA LEU A 4 17.13 -7.43 3.48
C LEU A 4 15.95 -7.95 4.32
N LEU A 5 14.85 -8.30 3.66
CA LEU A 5 13.63 -8.79 4.29
C LEU A 5 13.62 -10.31 4.52
N GLY A 6 14.60 -11.03 3.97
CA GLY A 6 14.64 -12.50 4.02
C GLY A 6 13.48 -13.16 3.27
N ILE A 7 13.00 -12.55 2.19
CA ILE A 7 11.89 -13.07 1.36
C ILE A 7 12.35 -13.30 -0.07
N ASP A 8 11.59 -14.09 -0.83
CA ASP A 8 11.83 -14.30 -2.24
C ASP A 8 11.59 -13.02 -3.09
N ALA A 9 12.33 -12.89 -4.19
CA ALA A 9 12.23 -11.75 -5.10
C ALA A 9 10.82 -11.56 -5.66
N ARG A 10 10.12 -12.65 -6.01
CA ARG A 10 8.73 -12.60 -6.48
C ARG A 10 7.80 -12.09 -5.39
N THR A 11 8.01 -12.53 -4.15
CA THR A 11 7.23 -12.04 -3.00
C THR A 11 7.41 -10.54 -2.80
N TYR A 12 8.64 -10.04 -2.90
CA TYR A 12 8.90 -8.60 -2.83
C TYR A 12 8.21 -7.82 -3.97
N ILE A 13 8.34 -8.29 -5.22
CA ILE A 13 7.68 -7.68 -6.38
C ILE A 13 6.15 -7.64 -6.22
N ASN A 14 5.54 -8.71 -5.70
CA ASN A 14 4.11 -8.73 -5.44
C ASN A 14 3.69 -7.70 -4.38
N LYS A 15 4.54 -7.43 -3.38
CA LYS A 15 4.27 -6.43 -2.35
C LYS A 15 4.35 -5.00 -2.88
N GLU A 16 5.38 -4.69 -3.66
CA GLU A 16 5.53 -3.38 -4.32
C GLU A 16 4.37 -3.08 -5.28
N ASN A 17 3.86 -4.09 -6.00
CA ASN A 17 2.70 -3.97 -6.88
C ASN A 17 1.34 -3.99 -6.14
N GLY A 18 1.34 -4.07 -4.80
CA GLY A 18 0.10 -4.10 -4.01
C GLY A 18 -0.70 -5.41 -4.07
N LEU A 19 -0.18 -6.45 -4.72
CA LEU A 19 -0.81 -7.78 -4.82
C LEU A 19 -0.81 -8.53 -3.47
N SER A 20 0.10 -8.15 -2.57
CA SER A 20 0.13 -8.65 -1.19
C SER A 20 0.68 -7.57 -0.26
N GLN A 21 0.32 -7.59 1.01
CA GLN A 21 0.78 -6.56 1.95
C GLN A 21 2.14 -6.88 2.55
N PHE A 22 2.91 -5.84 2.89
CA PHE A 22 4.07 -5.97 3.77
C PHE A 22 3.61 -6.37 5.18
N LYS A 23 4.33 -7.30 5.81
CA LYS A 23 4.14 -7.64 7.22
C LYS A 23 4.77 -6.57 8.09
N MET A 24 4.28 -6.42 9.32
CA MET A 24 4.77 -5.40 10.24
C MET A 24 6.29 -5.46 10.48
N ASN A 25 6.87 -6.65 10.63
CA ASN A 25 8.32 -6.82 10.78
C ASN A 25 9.09 -6.36 9.52
N GLU A 26 8.56 -6.62 8.32
CA GLU A 26 9.15 -6.18 7.06
C GLU A 26 9.11 -4.65 6.97
N MET A 27 7.96 -4.04 7.28
CA MET A 27 7.80 -2.58 7.29
C MET A 27 8.78 -1.91 8.26
N PHE A 28 8.95 -2.44 9.48
CA PHE A 28 9.92 -1.92 10.44
C PHE A 28 11.38 -2.03 9.95
N MET A 29 11.74 -3.11 9.25
CA MET A 29 13.08 -3.26 8.66
C MET A 29 13.33 -2.22 7.56
N ILE A 30 12.31 -1.95 6.73
CA ILE A 30 12.34 -0.93 5.69
C ILE A 30 12.53 0.46 6.33
N CYS A 31 11.71 0.82 7.32
CA CYS A 31 11.82 2.08 8.05
C CYS A 31 13.21 2.29 8.66
N LYS A 32 13.77 1.27 9.32
CA LYS A 32 15.13 1.34 9.90
C LYS A 32 16.20 1.58 8.84
N THR A 33 16.06 0.95 7.68
CA THR A 33 17.02 1.06 6.57
C THR A 33 17.04 2.46 5.99
N PHE A 34 15.87 3.09 5.84
CA PHE A 34 15.76 4.43 5.30
C PHE A 34 15.84 5.54 6.36
N LYS A 35 15.84 5.18 7.65
CA LYS A 35 15.77 6.13 8.79
C LYS A 35 14.56 7.06 8.67
N ARG A 36 13.42 6.49 8.27
CA ARG A 36 12.13 7.15 8.10
C ARG A 36 11.08 6.47 8.94
N SER A 37 10.04 7.21 9.33
CA SER A 37 8.91 6.66 10.07
C SER A 37 8.00 5.81 9.17
N LEU A 38 7.04 5.10 9.78
CA LEU A 38 6.12 4.23 9.06
C LEU A 38 5.20 5.04 8.14
N ASP A 39 4.73 6.19 8.63
CA ASP A 39 3.90 7.14 7.89
C ASP A 39 4.66 7.74 6.71
N GLU A 40 5.93 8.10 6.84
CA GLU A 40 6.70 8.63 5.72
C GLU A 40 6.88 7.64 4.55
N ILE A 41 6.87 6.33 4.83
CA ILE A 41 7.09 5.29 3.79
C ILE A 41 5.77 4.69 3.29
N PHE A 42 4.83 4.42 4.19
CA PHE A 42 3.64 3.61 3.89
C PHE A 42 2.34 4.39 3.91
N LEU A 43 2.33 5.68 4.32
CA LEU A 43 1.18 6.53 4.04
C LEU A 43 1.31 7.19 2.65
N PRO A 44 0.22 7.23 1.88
CA PRO A 44 0.10 8.10 0.71
C PRO A 44 0.57 9.54 1.02
N GLN A 45 1.47 10.06 0.18
CA GLN A 45 2.04 11.41 0.35
C GLN A 45 1.01 12.54 0.14
N ASN A 46 -0.17 12.23 -0.43
CA ASN A 46 -1.24 13.18 -0.70
C ASN A 46 -2.58 12.68 -0.11
N PHE A 47 -2.78 12.80 1.19
CA PHE A 47 -4.10 12.64 1.83
C PHE A 47 -4.97 13.91 1.74
N MET A 48 -4.42 15.05 1.30
CA MET A 48 -5.21 16.21 0.88
C MET A 48 -5.52 16.10 -0.61
N ASN A 49 -6.63 15.43 -0.98
CA ASN A 49 -7.60 15.90 -1.98
C ASN A 49 -8.69 14.85 -2.23
N HIS A 50 -9.89 15.25 -1.82
CA HIS A 50 -11.23 14.72 -2.10
C HIS A 50 -11.65 13.36 -1.54
N GLU A 51 -12.46 13.44 -0.48
CA GLU A 51 -13.72 12.71 -0.40
C GLU A 51 -14.38 12.71 -1.79
N VAL A 52 -14.32 11.59 -2.51
CA VAL A 52 -15.32 11.29 -3.52
C VAL A 52 -16.39 10.47 -2.81
N GLU A 53 -17.47 11.14 -2.43
CA GLU A 53 -18.74 10.46 -2.22
C GLU A 53 -19.00 9.60 -3.46
N GLU A 54 -19.03 8.27 -3.31
CA GLU A 54 -19.67 7.41 -4.31
C GLU A 54 -21.19 7.64 -4.23
N GLY A 55 -21.60 8.79 -4.78
CA GLY A 55 -22.96 9.07 -5.15
C GLY A 55 -23.37 8.21 -6.34
N GLY A 56 -24.31 7.31 -6.08
CA GLY A 56 -25.39 6.90 -6.96
C GLY A 56 -25.09 6.69 -8.45
N ASN A 57 -25.03 5.42 -8.86
CA ASN A 57 -25.61 5.03 -10.14
C ASN A 57 -26.07 3.56 -10.12
N ALA A 58 -27.36 3.34 -9.84
CA ALA A 58 -28.08 2.19 -10.37
C ALA A 58 -29.15 2.75 -11.32
N THR A 59 -28.81 2.72 -12.59
CA THR A 59 -29.58 3.23 -13.73
C THR A 59 -30.68 2.25 -14.09
N THR A 60 -31.91 2.79 -14.20
CA THR A 60 -32.99 2.48 -15.17
C THR A 60 -33.63 1.09 -15.30
N SER A 61 -34.98 1.18 -15.31
CA SER A 61 -35.97 0.45 -16.14
C SER A 61 -36.36 -0.98 -15.73
N GLU A 62 -37.64 -1.17 -15.40
CA GLU A 62 -38.56 -2.05 -16.15
C GLU A 62 -40.00 -1.98 -15.56
N GLY A 63 -41.00 -1.79 -16.42
CA GLY A 63 -42.42 -2.10 -16.15
C GLY A 63 -43.39 -0.93 -16.07
#